data_AF-A0A932WNV5-F1
#
_entry.id   AF-A0A932WNV5-F1
#
_cell.length_a   1.000
_cell.length_b   1.000
_cell.length_c   1.000
_cell.angle_alpha   90.00
_cell.angle_beta   90.00
_cell.angle_gamma   90.00
#
_symmetry.space_group_name_H-M   'P 1'
#
loop_
_entity.id
_entity.type
_entity.pdbx_description
1 polymer ?
#
loop_
_entity_poly.entity_id
_entity_poly.type
_entity_poly.pdbx_seq_one_letter_code
_entity_poly.pdbx_strand_id
1 'polypeptide(L)' 'AFSVSQSNVDAVIAYIANQEEHHRRMTFQEEFRALLRRHEIEFDERYVWD' A
#
# COMPACT_ATOMS: atom_id res chain seq x y z
N ALA A 1 -12.00 -2.96 -13.28
CA ALA A 1 -11.27 -4.23 -13.47
C ALA A 1 -9.80 -3.89 -13.66
N PHE A 2 -8.90 -4.45 -12.85
CA PHE A 2 -7.45 -4.26 -13.04
C PHE A 2 -6.97 -5.24 -14.12
N SER A 3 -6.57 -4.73 -15.28
CA SER A 3 -6.01 -5.51 -16.38
C SER A 3 -4.51 -5.71 -16.15
N VAL A 4 -4.10 -6.93 -15.77
CA VAL A 4 -2.68 -7.29 -15.63
C VAL A 4 -2.18 -7.79 -16.98
N SER A 5 -1.19 -7.11 -17.58
CA SER A 5 -0.48 -7.66 -18.74
C SER A 5 0.20 -8.97 -18.34
N GLN A 6 0.21 -9.98 -19.20
CA GLN A 6 0.81 -11.30 -18.94
C GLN A 6 2.25 -11.22 -18.44
N SER A 7 2.99 -10.18 -18.85
CA SER A 7 4.36 -9.87 -18.43
C SER A 7 4.52 -9.40 -16.98
N ASN A 8 3.42 -9.02 -16.31
CA ASN A 8 3.41 -8.52 -14.92
C ASN A 8 2.90 -9.57 -13.93
N VAL A 9 2.58 -10.79 -14.39
CA VAL A 9 2.00 -11.83 -13.54
C VAL A 9 2.96 -12.20 -12.40
N ASP A 10 4.24 -12.40 -12.69
CA ASP A 10 5.24 -12.72 -11.66
C ASP A 10 5.42 -11.58 -10.64
N ALA A 11 5.40 -10.32 -11.10
CA ALA A 11 5.47 -9.16 -10.21
C ALA A 11 4.23 -9.05 -9.30
N VAL A 12 3.05 -9.38 -9.83
CA VAL A 12 1.79 -9.38 -9.06
C VAL A 12 1.74 -10.56 -8.08
N ILE A 13 2.22 -11.75 -8.47
CA ILE A 13 2.32 -12.91 -7.58
C ILE A 13 3.27 -12.59 -6.43
N ALA A 14 4.45 -12.01 -6.71
CA ALA A 14 5.39 -11.59 -5.69
C ALA A 14 4.82 -10.49 -4.78
N TYR A 15 4.07 -9.55 -5.34
CA TYR A 15 3.39 -8.50 -4.57
C TYR A 15 2.36 -9.08 -3.59
N ILE A 16 1.51 -10.01 -4.06
CA ILE A 16 0.48 -10.66 -3.23
C ILE A 16 1.12 -11.56 -2.17
N ALA A 17 2.15 -12.34 -2.52
CA ALA A 17 2.83 -13.24 -1.59
C ALA A 17 3.51 -12.49 -0.43
N ASN A 18 4.07 -11.32 -0.70
CA ASN A 18 4.69 -10.48 0.33
C ASN A 18 3.70 -9.56 1.06
N GLN A 19 2.46 -9.45 0.57
CA GLN A 19 1.46 -8.55 1.15
C GLN A 19 1.07 -8.95 2.58
N GLU A 20 1.00 -10.25 2.87
CA GLU A 20 0.73 -10.74 4.24
C GLU A 20 1.86 -10.35 5.21
N GLU A 21 3.12 -10.45 4.78
CA GLU A 21 4.27 -10.08 5.62
C GLU A 21 4.36 -8.56 5.82
N HIS A 22 4.02 -7.79 4.78
CA HIS A 22 3.91 -6.33 4.84
C HIS A 22 2.80 -5.92 5.82
N HIS A 23 1.61 -6.51 5.70
CA HIS A 23 0.48 -6.25 6.59
C HIS A 23 0.73 -6.75 8.04
N ARG A 24 1.62 -7.74 8.23
CA ARG A 24 2.06 -8.20 9.57
C ARG A 24 3.02 -7.24 10.26
N ARG A 25 3.83 -6.50 9.50
CA ARG A 25 4.84 -5.58 10.05
C ARG A 25 4.41 -4.12 10.02
N MET A 26 3.46 -3.77 9.16
CA MET A 26 3.02 -2.41 8.97
C MET A 26 1.50 -2.38 8.79
N THR A 27 0.82 -1.63 9.64
CA THR A 27 -0.62 -1.47 9.53
C THR A 27 -0.98 -0.66 8.27
N PHE A 28 -2.20 -0.84 7.75
CA PHE A 28 -2.72 -0.01 6.66
C PHE A 28 -2.53 1.49 6.95
N GLN A 29 -2.74 1.90 8.20
CA GLN A 29 -2.58 3.29 8.59
C GLN A 29 -1.12 3.77 8.49
N GLU A 30 -0.14 2.92 8.81
CA GLU A 30 1.27 3.23 8.64
C GLU A 30 1.69 3.32 7.17
N GLU A 31 1.20 2.43 6.31
CA GLU A 31 1.38 2.52 4.86
C GLU A 31 0.80 3.81 4.29
N PHE A 32 -0.43 4.14 4.69
CA PHE A 32 -1.10 5.34 4.22
C PHE A 32 -0.37 6.62 4.67
N ARG A 33 0.08 6.70 5.93
CA ARG A 33 0.94 7.81 6.40
C ARG A 33 2.24 7.91 5.63
N ALA A 34 2.90 6.78 5.36
CA ALA A 34 4.16 6.74 4.61
C ALA A 34 3.98 7.23 3.17
N LEU A 35 2.86 6.87 2.53
CA LEU A 35 2.48 7.37 1.22
C LEU A 35 2.30 8.89 1.22
N LEU A 36 1.51 9.42 2.15
CA LEU A 36 1.26 10.87 2.24
C LEU A 36 2.54 11.66 2.46
N ARG A 37 3.42 11.21 3.36
CA ARG A 37 4.74 11.81 3.59
C ARG A 37 5.63 11.78 2.34
N ARG A 38 5.66 10.65 1.62
CA ARG A 38 6.48 10.50 0.40
C ARG A 38 6.06 11.47 -0.70
N HIS A 39 4.78 11.82 -0.74
CA HIS A 39 4.21 12.75 -1.72
C HIS A 39 4.05 14.17 -1.18
N GLU A 40 4.60 14.47 0.01
CA GLU A 40 4.54 15.79 0.66
C GLU A 40 3.10 16.33 0.81
N ILE A 41 2.14 15.41 0.98
CA ILE A 41 0.74 15.76 1.19
C ILE A 41 0.54 16.06 2.68
N GLU A 42 0.14 17.28 3.00
CA GLU A 42 -0.28 17.65 4.34
C GLU A 42 -1.62 16.99 4.67
N PHE A 43 -1.68 16.34 5.83
CA PHE A 43 -2.89 15.71 6.34
C PHE A 43 -2.95 15.85 7.85
N ASP A 44 -4.17 15.96 8.37
CA ASP A 44 -4.42 16.02 9.80
C ASP A 44 -4.94 14.66 10.26
N GLU A 45 -4.12 13.96 11.06
CA GLU A 45 -4.40 12.60 11.54
C GLU A 45 -5.77 12.42 12.19
N ARG A 46 -6.38 13.51 12.70
CA ARG A 46 -7.70 13.47 13.34
C ARG A 46 -8.85 13.21 12.38
N TYR A 47 -8.65 13.42 11.07
CA TYR A 47 -9.70 13.35 10.06
C TYR A 47 -9.50 12.25 9.01
N VAL A 48 -8.45 11.43 9.13
CA VAL A 48 -8.06 10.45 8.11
C VAL A 48 -8.61 9.04 8.38
N TRP A 49 -9.18 8.81 9.56
CA TRP A 49 -9.52 7.46 10.04
C TRP A 49 -10.98 7.27 10.49
N ASP A 50 -11.83 8.28 10.31
CA ASP A 50 -13.26 8.23 10.67
C ASP A 50 -14.07 7.39 9.66
#